data_AF-A0A377PL02-F1
#
_entry.id   AF-A0A377PL02-F1
#
_cell.length_a   1.000
_cell.length_b   1.000
_cell.length_c   1.000
_cell.angle_alpha   90.00
_cell.angle_beta   90.00
_cell.angle_gamma   90.00
#
_symmetry.space_group_name_H-M   'P 1'
#
loop_
_entity.id
_entity.type
_entity.pdbx_description
1 polymer ?
#
loop_
_entity_poly.entity_id
_entity_poly.type
_entity_poly.pdbx_seq_one_letter_code
_entity_poly.pdbx_strand_id
1 'polypeptide(L)'
;MHWPPHLVALFLSPVATELPEIMNALIWVRQGKERLALANISGAMMIQATIPSALGLFFTPWLFDGPLLVAGIVTALAIVYLWHVFRRGIADGRALIIVSGGYALFVLLVFGYVA
;
A
#
# COMPACT_ATOMS: atom_id res chain seq x y z
N MET A 1 -18.48 1.66 -20.94
CA MET A 1 -18.06 0.70 -19.88
C MET A 1 -18.72 1.15 -18.57
N HIS A 2 -19.67 0.39 -18.03
CA HIS A 2 -20.45 0.73 -16.82
C HIS A 2 -19.79 0.17 -15.55
N TRP A 3 -18.54 0.54 -15.28
CA TRP A 3 -17.89 0.11 -14.03
C TRP A 3 -18.31 1.04 -12.88
N PRO A 4 -18.65 0.49 -11.71
CA PRO A 4 -18.89 1.28 -10.52
C PRO A 4 -17.71 2.24 -10.22
N PRO A 5 -17.94 3.55 -10.02
CA PRO A 5 -16.86 4.52 -9.83
C PRO A 5 -15.91 4.19 -8.67
N HIS A 6 -16.43 3.59 -7.60
CA HIS A 6 -15.64 3.21 -6.43
C HIS A 6 -14.65 2.06 -6.72
N LEU A 7 -14.99 1.11 -7.62
CA LEU A 7 -14.05 0.06 -8.06
C LEU A 7 -12.88 0.67 -8.83
N VAL A 8 -13.18 1.65 -9.67
CA VAL A 8 -12.15 2.35 -10.44
C VAL A 8 -11.24 3.14 -9.50
N ALA A 9 -11.81 3.89 -8.57
CA ALA A 9 -11.06 4.76 -7.66
C ALA A 9 -10.24 4.01 -6.60
N LEU A 10 -10.81 2.96 -5.98
CA LEU A 10 -10.18 2.29 -4.83
C LEU A 10 -9.27 1.12 -5.22
N PHE A 11 -9.43 0.57 -6.43
CA PHE A 11 -8.68 -0.61 -6.86
C PHE A 11 -7.91 -0.38 -8.16
N LEU A 12 -8.58 -0.02 -9.26
CA LEU A 12 -7.90 0.11 -10.55
C LEU A 12 -6.91 1.28 -10.58
N SER A 13 -7.27 2.43 -10.03
CA SER A 13 -6.40 3.60 -10.03
C SER A 13 -5.09 3.35 -9.26
N PRO A 14 -5.10 2.87 -7.99
CA PRO A 14 -3.86 2.54 -7.28
C PRO A 14 -3.01 1.49 -7.99
N VAL A 15 -3.64 0.44 -8.55
CA VAL A 15 -2.90 -0.58 -9.30
C VAL A 15 -2.22 0.05 -10.51
N ALA A 16 -2.95 0.84 -11.30
CA ALA A 16 -2.40 1.48 -12.50
C ALA A 16 -1.25 2.45 -12.17
N THR A 17 -1.34 3.18 -11.07
CA THR A 17 -0.29 4.14 -10.67
C THR A 17 0.96 3.47 -10.13
N GLU A 18 0.88 2.26 -9.58
CA GLU A 18 2.04 1.52 -9.04
C GLU A 18 2.73 0.61 -10.07
N LEU A 19 2.07 0.34 -11.22
CA LEU A 19 2.65 -0.51 -12.26
C LEU A 19 4.02 -0.03 -12.78
N PRO A 20 4.24 1.28 -13.06
CA PRO A 20 5.56 1.75 -13.52
C PRO A 20 6.69 1.45 -12.51
N GLU A 21 6.43 1.66 -11.22
CA GLU A 21 7.35 1.41 -10.11
C GLU A 21 7.65 -0.10 -9.97
N ILE A 22 6.62 -0.94 -10.08
CA ILE A 22 6.78 -2.41 -10.09
C ILE A 22 7.66 -2.85 -11.26
N MET A 23 7.46 -2.27 -12.45
CA MET A 23 8.26 -2.61 -13.63
C MET A 23 9.73 -2.19 -13.45
N ASN A 24 9.99 -1.00 -12.92
CA ASN A 24 11.34 -0.53 -12.62
C ASN A 24 12.05 -1.44 -11.61
N ALA A 25 11.37 -1.82 -10.53
CA ALA A 25 11.90 -2.74 -9.54
C ALA A 25 12.22 -4.12 -10.16
N LEU A 26 11.32 -4.67 -10.97
CA LEU A 26 11.52 -5.96 -11.65
C LEU A 26 12.74 -5.93 -12.58
N ILE A 27 12.89 -4.87 -13.37
CA ILE A 27 14.03 -4.70 -14.28
C ILE A 27 15.34 -4.65 -13.49
N TRP A 28 15.41 -3.89 -12.41
CA TRP A 28 16.61 -3.79 -11.60
C TRP A 28 16.97 -5.08 -10.87
N VAL A 29 15.99 -5.79 -10.32
CA VAL A 29 16.23 -7.13 -9.72
C VAL A 29 16.78 -8.09 -10.76
N ARG A 30 16.21 -8.11 -11.98
CA ARG A 30 16.75 -8.92 -13.10
C ARG A 30 18.16 -8.52 -13.54
N GLN A 31 18.56 -7.27 -13.28
CA GLN A 31 19.92 -6.77 -13.53
C GLN A 31 20.87 -6.97 -12.34
N GLY A 32 20.46 -7.65 -11.26
CA GLY A 32 21.25 -7.84 -10.04
C GLY A 32 21.39 -6.57 -9.17
N LYS A 33 20.56 -5.55 -9.43
CA LYS A 33 20.58 -4.24 -8.75
C LYS A 33 19.52 -4.16 -7.64
N GLU A 34 19.46 -5.18 -6.78
CA GLU A 34 18.44 -5.33 -5.74
C GLU A 34 18.40 -4.15 -4.77
N ARG A 35 19.57 -3.63 -4.38
CA ARG A 35 19.67 -2.47 -3.49
C ARG A 35 19.04 -1.21 -4.10
N LEU A 36 19.17 -1.02 -5.41
CA LEU A 36 18.54 0.12 -6.11
C LEU A 36 17.03 -0.08 -6.21
N ALA A 37 16.56 -1.30 -6.46
CA ALA A 37 15.13 -1.62 -6.46
C ALA A 37 14.48 -1.33 -5.09
N LEU A 38 15.11 -1.79 -4.00
CA LEU A 38 14.62 -1.54 -2.65
C LEU A 38 14.66 -0.05 -2.27
N ALA A 39 15.74 0.66 -2.64
CA ALA A 39 15.84 2.11 -2.41
C ALA A 39 14.75 2.89 -3.17
N ASN A 40 14.44 2.50 -4.40
CA ASN A 40 13.37 3.14 -5.17
C ASN A 40 11.99 2.88 -4.53
N ILE A 41 11.64 1.62 -4.26
CA ILE A 41 10.34 1.27 -3.65
C ILE A 41 10.15 2.01 -2.33
N SER A 42 11.16 1.95 -1.46
CA SER A 42 11.08 2.60 -0.14
C SER A 42 10.99 4.13 -0.24
N GLY A 43 11.77 4.74 -1.14
CA GLY A 43 11.75 6.19 -1.36
C GLY A 43 10.43 6.68 -1.97
N ALA A 44 9.92 5.99 -2.99
CA ALA A 44 8.64 6.30 -3.63
C ALA A 44 7.49 6.22 -2.63
N MET A 45 7.39 5.13 -1.86
CA MET A 45 6.35 4.95 -0.85
C MET A 45 6.40 6.02 0.25
N MET A 46 7.60 6.43 0.69
CA MET A 46 7.75 7.51 1.67
C MET A 46 7.16 8.82 1.13
N ILE A 47 7.44 9.17 -0.12
CA ILE A 47 6.91 10.40 -0.73
C ILE A 47 5.40 10.30 -0.94
N GLN A 48 4.91 9.18 -1.50
CA GLN A 48 3.49 8.99 -1.80
C GLN A 48 2.61 9.01 -0.54
N ALA A 49 3.07 8.39 0.55
CA ALA A 49 2.32 8.35 1.82
C ALA A 49 2.34 9.68 2.59
N THR A 50 3.26 10.59 2.25
CA THR A 50 3.44 11.85 2.99
C THR A 50 2.97 13.05 2.19
N ILE A 51 3.57 13.34 1.03
CA ILE A 51 3.35 14.60 0.31
C ILE A 51 1.95 14.66 -0.33
N PRO A 52 1.53 13.71 -1.19
CA PRO A 52 0.18 13.71 -1.74
C PRO A 52 -0.90 13.62 -0.67
N SER A 53 -0.72 12.77 0.35
CA SER A 53 -1.67 12.62 1.45
C SER A 53 -1.80 13.91 2.28
N ALA A 54 -0.67 14.56 2.61
CA ALA A 54 -0.69 15.85 3.31
C ALA A 54 -1.39 16.93 2.48
N LEU A 55 -1.07 17.03 1.18
CA LEU A 55 -1.76 17.96 0.28
C LEU A 55 -3.27 17.68 0.25
N GLY A 56 -3.68 16.42 0.09
CA GLY A 56 -5.09 16.03 0.13
C GLY A 56 -5.78 16.45 1.43
N LEU A 57 -5.15 16.20 2.57
CA LEU A 57 -5.66 16.58 3.90
C LEU A 57 -5.69 18.10 4.14
N PHE A 58 -4.79 18.88 3.53
CA PHE A 58 -4.83 20.34 3.62
C PHE A 58 -6.01 20.94 2.84
N PHE A 59 -6.41 20.31 1.74
CA PHE A 59 -7.46 20.82 0.85
C PHE A 59 -8.83 20.16 1.04
N THR A 60 -8.99 19.24 2.00
CA THR A 60 -10.24 18.52 2.24
C THR A 60 -10.67 18.55 3.71
N PRO A 61 -11.99 18.50 3.99
CA PRO A 61 -12.48 18.37 5.36
C PRO A 61 -12.08 17.02 5.95
N TRP A 62 -11.62 17.05 7.21
CA TRP A 62 -11.23 15.85 7.93
C TRP A 62 -12.47 15.12 8.45
N LEU A 63 -12.82 14.03 7.79
CA LEU A 63 -13.93 13.16 8.18
C LEU A 63 -13.34 11.84 8.68
N PHE A 64 -13.23 11.73 10.01
CA PHE A 64 -12.79 10.49 10.63
C PHE A 64 -13.99 9.58 10.87
N ASP A 65 -14.01 8.42 10.22
CA ASP A 65 -15.11 7.45 10.28
C ASP A 65 -14.61 6.03 10.59
N GLY A 66 -15.57 5.09 10.73
CA GLY A 66 -15.29 3.69 11.05
C GLY A 66 -14.30 3.03 10.08
N PRO A 67 -14.51 3.10 8.74
CA PRO A 67 -13.57 2.59 7.75
C PRO A 67 -12.15 3.14 7.89
N LEU A 68 -11.99 4.44 8.17
CA LEU A 68 -10.67 5.06 8.34
C LEU A 68 -9.97 4.55 9.62
N LEU A 69 -10.72 4.34 10.71
CA LEU A 69 -10.19 3.71 11.92
C LEU A 69 -9.71 2.28 11.66
N VAL A 70 -10.51 1.48 10.94
CA VAL A 70 -10.15 0.10 10.56
C VAL A 70 -8.89 0.09 9.68
N ALA A 71 -8.83 0.96 8.66
CA ALA A 71 -7.66 1.11 7.80
C ALA A 71 -6.40 1.46 8.61
N GLY A 72 -6.53 2.39 9.56
CA GLY A 72 -5.45 2.79 10.46
C GLY A 72 -4.96 1.63 11.35
N ILE A 73 -5.87 0.87 11.97
CA ILE A 73 -5.52 -0.28 12.81
C ILE A 73 -4.83 -1.37 11.99
N VAL A 74 -5.38 -1.74 10.84
CA VAL A 74 -4.79 -2.76 9.95
C VAL A 74 -3.40 -2.33 9.50
N THR A 75 -3.22 -1.07 9.12
CA THR A 75 -1.92 -0.51 8.72
C THR A 75 -0.92 -0.52 9.88
N ALA A 76 -1.34 -0.12 11.09
CA ALA A 76 -0.48 -0.13 12.27
C ALA A 76 -0.02 -1.56 12.63
N LEU A 77 -0.92 -2.55 12.57
CA LEU A 77 -0.58 -3.96 12.78
C LEU A 77 0.42 -4.47 11.73
N ALA A 78 0.22 -4.11 10.45
CA ALA A 78 1.15 -4.46 9.39
C ALA A 78 2.54 -3.85 9.61
N ILE A 79 2.61 -2.58 10.04
CA ILE A 79 3.87 -1.90 10.37
C ILE A 79 4.58 -2.61 11.52
N VAL A 80 3.88 -2.93 12.61
CA VAL A 80 4.45 -3.64 13.77
C VAL A 80 5.01 -5.01 13.36
N TYR A 81 4.26 -5.76 12.55
CA TYR A 81 4.69 -7.05 12.03
C TYR A 81 5.95 -6.92 11.15
N LEU A 82 5.92 -6.04 10.15
CA LEU A 82 7.05 -5.82 9.24
C LEU A 82 8.28 -5.37 10.02
N TRP A 83 8.13 -4.41 10.94
CA TRP A 83 9.22 -3.93 11.78
C TRP A 83 9.86 -5.06 12.58
N HIS A 84 9.05 -5.96 13.15
CA HIS A 84 9.55 -7.14 13.87
C HIS A 84 10.33 -8.08 12.95
N VAL A 85 9.76 -8.43 11.80
CA VAL A 85 10.35 -9.35 10.81
C VAL A 85 11.67 -8.81 10.26
N PHE A 86 11.71 -7.53 9.89
CA PHE A 86 12.94 -6.87 9.42
C PHE A 86 14.00 -6.77 10.52
N ARG A 87 13.64 -6.40 11.76
CA ARG A 87 14.60 -6.34 12.88
C ARG A 87 15.20 -7.68 13.24
N ARG A 88 14.45 -8.77 13.06
CA ARG A 88 14.91 -10.13 13.32
C ARG A 88 15.71 -10.73 12.15
N GLY A 89 15.78 -10.05 11.01
CA GLY A 89 16.45 -10.57 9.81
C GLY A 89 15.75 -11.78 9.18
N ILE A 90 14.46 -11.98 9.48
CA ILE A 90 13.65 -13.12 9.00
C ILE A 90 12.68 -12.70 7.88
N ALA A 91 12.94 -11.56 7.23
CA ALA A 91 12.15 -11.06 6.12
C ALA A 91 12.36 -11.94 4.89
N ASP A 92 11.52 -12.95 4.75
CA ASP A 92 11.44 -13.81 3.56
C ASP A 92 10.19 -13.50 2.73
N GLY A 93 10.12 -14.06 1.52
CA GLY A 93 8.98 -13.82 0.63
C GLY A 93 7.63 -14.25 1.23
N ARG A 94 7.62 -15.27 2.10
CA ARG A 94 6.38 -15.74 2.76
C ARG A 94 5.88 -14.73 3.77
N ALA A 95 6.76 -14.21 4.62
CA ALA A 95 6.44 -13.16 5.59
C ALA A 95 5.88 -11.91 4.89
N LEU A 96 6.46 -11.53 3.74
CA LEU A 96 5.98 -10.39 2.96
C LEU A 96 4.60 -10.65 2.32
N ILE A 97 4.35 -11.86 1.81
CA ILE A 97 3.03 -12.24 1.24
C ILE A 97 1.93 -12.23 2.31
N ILE A 98 2.23 -12.63 3.54
CA ILE A 98 1.26 -12.62 4.64
C ILE A 98 0.74 -11.19 4.89
N VAL A 99 1.63 -10.20 4.85
CA VAL A 99 1.25 -8.78 4.99
C VAL A 99 0.34 -8.31 3.86
N SER A 100 0.50 -8.82 2.64
CA SER A 100 -0.42 -8.56 1.52
C SER A 100 -1.86 -8.96 1.84
N GLY A 101 -2.04 -9.98 2.70
CA GLY A 101 -3.36 -10.39 3.19
C GLY A 101 -4.10 -9.29 3.97
N GLY A 102 -3.37 -8.39 4.64
CA GLY A 102 -3.95 -7.22 5.31
C GLY A 102 -4.62 -6.26 4.33
N TYR A 103 -4.02 -6.05 3.15
CA TYR A 103 -4.64 -5.26 2.09
C TYR A 103 -5.89 -5.94 1.53
N ALA A 104 -5.85 -7.26 1.30
CA ALA A 104 -7.02 -8.02 0.86
C ALA A 104 -8.18 -7.95 1.89
N LEU A 105 -7.86 -8.04 3.18
CA LEU A 105 -8.84 -7.87 4.25
C LEU A 105 -9.45 -6.46 4.25
N PHE A 106 -8.61 -5.42 4.14
CA PHE A 106 -9.07 -4.03 4.03
C PHE A 106 -10.05 -3.85 2.86
N VAL A 107 -9.66 -4.36 1.68
CA VAL A 107 -10.49 -4.32 0.48
C VAL A 107 -11.85 -4.99 0.72
N LEU A 108 -11.87 -6.20 1.28
CA LEU A 108 -13.11 -6.92 1.59
C LEU A 108 -14.00 -6.18 2.60
N LEU A 109 -13.41 -5.61 3.65
CA LEU A 109 -14.15 -4.87 4.68
C LEU A 109 -14.78 -3.59 4.11
N VAL A 110 -14.03 -2.85 3.29
CA VAL A 110 -14.54 -1.63 2.63
C VAL A 110 -15.64 -1.98 1.64
N PHE A 111 -15.46 -3.03 0.83
CA PHE A 111 -16.51 -3.48 -0.09
C PHE A 111 -17.77 -3.93 0.65
N GLY A 112 -17.63 -4.67 1.76
CA GLY A 112 -18.76 -5.11 2.57
C GLY A 112 -19.45 -3.98 3.36
N TYR A 113 -18.79 -2.83 3.54
CA TYR A 113 -19.39 -1.65 4.17
C TYR A 113 -20.13 -0.75 3.16
N VAL A 114 -19.69 -0.73 1.90
CA VAL A 114 -20.22 0.13 0.84
C VAL A 114 -21.34 -0.56 0.02
N ALA A 115 -21.38 -1.89 0.02
CA ALA A 115 -22.43 -2.71 -0.61
C ALA A 115 -23.68 -2.85 0.28
#